data_AF-A0A535RDY5-F1
#
_entry.id   AF-A0A535RDY5-F1
#
_cell.length_a   1.000
_cell.length_b   1.000
_cell.length_c   1.000
_cell.angle_alpha   90.00
_cell.angle_beta   90.00
_cell.angle_gamma   90.00
#
_symmetry.space_group_name_H-M   'P 1'
#
loop_
_entity.id
_entity.type
_entity.pdbx_description
1 polymer ?
#
loop_
_entity_poly.entity_id
_entity_poly.type
_entity_poly.pdbx_seq_one_letter_code
_entity_poly.pdbx_strand_id
1 'polypeptide(L)'
;ARSAAYNAAYALDQRPDEITEAVSMAKALVSDSYRQAGYTGVQTLGGIGFTWEHDMQLYFRRGSGTWSLFGDPNWHRERLLKSIKI
;
A
#
# COMPACT_ATOMS: atom_id res chain seq x y z
N ALA A 1 0.98 -4.74 6.46
CA ALA A 1 1.66 -4.27 5.24
C ALA A 1 3.02 -4.94 5.01
N ARG A 2 4.00 -4.77 5.92
CA ARG A 2 5.36 -5.32 5.74
C ARG A 2 5.40 -6.82 5.46
N SER A 3 4.70 -7.63 6.26
CA SER A 3 4.63 -9.09 6.08
C SER A 3 4.06 -9.49 4.72
N ALA A 4 3.04 -8.79 4.21
CA ALA A 4 2.48 -9.05 2.88
C ALA A 4 3.47 -8.70 1.76
N ALA A 5 4.21 -7.59 1.88
CA ALA A 5 5.27 -7.26 0.92
C ALA A 5 6.38 -8.30 0.90
N TYR A 6 6.81 -8.79 2.08
CA TYR A 6 7.78 -9.90 2.16
C TYR A 6 7.21 -11.22 1.66
N ASN A 7 5.93 -11.50 1.88
CA ASN A 7 5.27 -12.68 1.32
C ASN A 7 5.26 -12.64 -0.21
N ALA A 8 4.98 -11.47 -0.80
CA ALA A 8 5.02 -11.29 -2.25
C ALA A 8 6.44 -11.46 -2.82
N ALA A 9 7.46 -10.92 -2.14
CA ALA A 9 8.86 -11.15 -2.50
C ALA A 9 9.24 -12.64 -2.39
N TYR A 10 8.81 -13.32 -1.33
CA TYR A 10 9.03 -14.76 -1.17
C TYR A 10 8.30 -15.59 -2.25
N ALA A 11 7.07 -15.20 -2.62
CA ALA A 11 6.30 -15.88 -3.65
C ALA A 11 6.95 -15.77 -5.03
N LEU A 12 7.63 -14.66 -5.32
CA LEU A 12 8.38 -14.49 -6.58
C LEU A 12 9.40 -15.61 -6.80
N ASP A 13 10.10 -16.03 -5.74
CA ASP A 13 11.13 -17.06 -5.83
C ASP A 13 10.58 -18.48 -5.66
N GLN A 14 9.65 -18.66 -4.70
CA GLN A 14 9.30 -19.99 -4.19
C GLN A 14 7.89 -20.48 -4.60
N ARG A 15 7.00 -19.58 -5.03
CA ARG A 15 5.60 -19.89 -5.39
C ARG A 15 5.17 -19.06 -6.60
N PRO A 16 5.82 -19.22 -7.76
CA PRO A 16 5.55 -18.40 -8.94
C PRO A 16 4.08 -18.46 -9.38
N ASP A 17 3.39 -19.57 -9.12
CA ASP A 17 1.96 -19.72 -9.44
C ASP A 17 1.06 -18.80 -8.59
N GLU A 18 1.50 -18.42 -7.38
CA GLU A 18 0.75 -17.56 -6.44
C GLU A 18 1.21 -16.09 -6.51
N ILE A 19 2.20 -15.75 -7.35
CA ILE A 19 2.83 -14.43 -7.35
C ILE A 19 1.83 -13.30 -7.59
N THR A 20 0.89 -13.51 -8.52
CA THR A 20 -0.09 -12.50 -8.92
C THR A 20 -0.99 -12.13 -7.74
N GLU A 21 -1.39 -13.12 -6.95
CA GLU A 21 -2.25 -12.95 -5.78
C GLU A 21 -1.48 -12.31 -4.64
N ALA A 22 -0.28 -12.83 -4.34
CA ALA A 22 0.58 -12.30 -3.30
C ALA A 22 0.94 -10.81 -3.55
N VAL A 23 1.30 -10.45 -4.78
CA VAL A 23 1.61 -9.07 -5.18
C VAL A 23 0.36 -8.17 -5.10
N SER A 24 -0.81 -8.65 -5.56
CA SER A 24 -2.04 -7.84 -5.50
C SER A 24 -2.48 -7.60 -4.06
N MET A 25 -2.41 -8.62 -3.21
CA MET A 25 -2.68 -8.50 -1.78
C MET A 25 -1.70 -7.54 -1.10
N ALA A 26 -0.41 -7.64 -1.42
CA ALA A 26 0.61 -6.73 -0.90
C ALA A 26 0.36 -5.28 -1.32
N LYS A 27 0.08 -5.03 -2.62
CA LYS A 27 -0.15 -3.68 -3.13
C LYS A 27 -1.37 -3.03 -2.50
N ALA A 28 -2.48 -3.75 -2.34
CA ALA A 28 -3.67 -3.25 -1.67
C ALA A 28 -3.37 -2.88 -0.21
N LEU A 29 -2.76 -3.79 0.55
CA LEU A 29 -2.51 -3.59 1.97
C LEU A 29 -1.48 -2.47 2.24
N VAL A 30 -0.41 -2.41 1.45
CA VAL A 30 0.63 -1.37 1.60
C VAL A 30 0.06 0.01 1.28
N SER A 31 -0.73 0.14 0.22
CA SER A 31 -1.32 1.43 -0.19
C SER A 31 -2.26 1.97 0.88
N ASP A 32 -3.15 1.15 1.44
CA ASP A 32 -4.05 1.57 2.51
C ASP A 32 -3.30 1.91 3.80
N SER A 33 -2.31 1.10 4.16
CA SER A 33 -1.50 1.33 5.36
C SER A 33 -0.68 2.62 5.24
N TYR A 34 -0.08 2.89 4.07
CA TYR A 34 0.70 4.11 3.86
C TYR A 34 -0.21 5.34 3.89
N ARG A 35 -1.37 5.27 3.23
CA ARG A 35 -2.34 6.36 3.26
C ARG A 35 -2.77 6.67 4.70
N GLN A 36 -3.13 5.65 5.47
CA GLN A 36 -3.49 5.80 6.88
C GLN A 36 -2.35 6.38 7.71
N ALA A 37 -1.13 5.88 7.58
CA ALA A 37 0.04 6.39 8.30
C ALA A 37 0.32 7.87 7.96
N GLY A 38 0.14 8.27 6.69
CA GLY A 38 0.25 9.66 6.25
C GLY A 38 -0.77 10.57 6.95
N TYR A 39 -2.04 10.17 6.97
CA TYR A 39 -3.08 10.93 7.68
C TYR A 39 -2.83 11.00 9.18
N THR A 40 -2.50 9.88 9.81
CA THR A 40 -2.22 9.84 11.26
C THR A 40 -1.02 10.69 11.62
N GLY A 41 0.07 10.63 10.85
CA GLY A 41 1.27 11.43 11.12
C GLY A 41 1.00 12.93 11.07
N VAL A 42 0.24 13.39 10.08
CA VAL A 42 -0.21 14.79 10.01
C VAL A 42 -1.06 15.14 11.24
N GLN A 43 -2.05 14.31 11.57
CA GLN A 43 -2.96 14.56 12.69
C GLN A 43 -2.22 14.62 14.04
N THR A 44 -1.24 13.73 14.25
CA THR A 44 -0.44 13.68 15.48
C THR A 44 0.46 14.90 15.63
N LEU A 45 1.02 15.41 14.53
CA LEU A 45 1.88 16.60 14.56
C LEU A 45 1.06 17.90 14.61
N GLY A 46 -0.21 17.87 14.21
CA GLY A 46 -1.04 19.07 14.10
C GLY A 46 -0.54 19.99 12.97
N GLY A 47 -0.56 21.30 13.20
CA GLY A 47 -0.25 22.30 12.17
C GLY A 47 1.12 22.10 11.51
N ILE A 48 2.17 21.79 12.30
CA ILE A 48 3.53 21.59 11.79
C ILE A 48 3.63 20.41 10.81
N GLY A 49 2.72 19.43 10.89
CA GLY A 49 2.68 18.31 9.96
C GLY A 49 2.36 18.71 8.51
N PHE A 50 1.88 19.94 8.30
CA PHE A 50 1.53 20.51 7.00
C PHE A 50 2.42 21.69 6.56
N THR A 51 3.42 22.07 7.36
CA THR A 51 4.31 23.19 7.04
C THR A 51 5.62 22.73 6.38
N TRP A 52 6.54 23.66 6.10
CA TRP A 52 7.82 23.35 5.45
C TRP A 52 8.94 22.99 6.43
N GLU A 53 8.70 23.21 7.72
CA GLU A 53 9.63 22.94 8.81
C GLU A 53 9.64 21.45 9.21
N HIS A 54 8.66 20.66 8.75
CA HIS A 54 8.63 19.22 8.96
C HIS A 54 8.26 18.46 7.69
N ASP A 55 8.95 17.34 7.45
CA ASP A 55 8.80 16.51 6.25
C ASP A 55 7.50 15.68 6.19
N MET A 56 6.59 15.79 7.16
CA MET A 56 5.45 14.87 7.26
C MET A 56 4.54 15.00 6.03
N GLN A 57 4.35 16.24 5.55
CA GLN A 57 3.60 16.51 4.34
C GLN A 57 4.17 15.82 3.09
N LEU A 58 5.48 15.52 3.03
CA LEU A 58 6.08 14.78 1.92
C LEU A 58 5.56 13.34 1.89
N TYR A 59 5.50 12.69 3.06
CA TYR A 59 5.00 11.33 3.19
C TYR A 59 3.49 11.25 2.93
N PHE A 60 2.73 12.23 3.41
CA PHE A 60 1.30 12.34 3.12
C PHE A 60 1.03 12.45 1.61
N ARG A 61 1.68 13.39 0.92
CA ARG A 61 1.51 13.57 -0.53
C ARG A 61 1.97 12.36 -1.32
N ARG A 62 3.07 11.71 -0.92
CA ARG A 62 3.57 10.49 -1.58
C ARG A 62 2.62 9.31 -1.38
N GLY A 63 2.02 9.17 -0.21
CA GLY A 63 0.96 8.18 0.03
C GLY A 63 -0.20 8.35 -0.96
N SER A 64 -0.69 9.59 -1.12
CA SER A 64 -1.74 9.90 -2.10
C SER A 64 -1.30 9.68 -3.56
N GLY A 65 -0.10 10.11 -3.93
CA GLY A 65 0.39 9.99 -5.31
C GLY A 65 0.68 8.54 -5.74
N THR A 66 1.15 7.70 -4.81
CA THR A 66 1.42 6.27 -5.08
C THR A 66 0.18 5.39 -4.96
N TRP A 67 -0.91 5.90 -4.39
CA TRP A 67 -2.12 5.12 -4.12
C TRP A 67 -2.73 4.51 -5.39
N SER A 68 -2.85 5.30 -6.46
CA SER A 68 -3.36 4.85 -7.77
C SER A 68 -2.29 4.26 -8.68
N LEU A 69 -1.00 4.42 -8.34
CA LEU A 69 0.10 3.94 -9.19
C LEU A 69 0.09 2.40 -9.22
N PHE A 70 0.15 1.82 -10.42
CA PHE A 70 0.06 0.37 -10.68
C PHE A 70 -1.27 -0.29 -10.29
N GLY A 71 -2.34 0.50 -10.17
CA GLY A 71 -3.63 0.03 -9.70
C GLY A 71 -3.89 0.45 -8.26
N ASP A 72 -5.12 0.87 -8.01
CA ASP A 72 -5.59 1.20 -6.66
C ASP A 72 -5.95 -0.07 -5.85
N PRO A 73 -6.09 0.04 -4.52
CA PRO A 73 -6.38 -1.10 -3.66
C PRO A 73 -7.67 -1.85 -4.00
N ASN A 74 -8.70 -1.16 -4.50
CA ASN A 74 -9.97 -1.79 -4.87
C ASN A 74 -9.79 -2.62 -6.15
N TRP A 75 -9.06 -2.09 -7.12
CA TRP A 75 -8.69 -2.84 -8.33
C TRP A 75 -7.94 -4.14 -7.98
N HIS A 76 -6.97 -4.07 -7.06
CA HIS A 76 -6.23 -5.26 -6.63
C HIS A 76 -7.10 -6.27 -5.85
N ARG A 77 -8.02 -5.80 -5.01
CA ARG A 77 -8.99 -6.66 -4.32
C ARG A 77 -9.93 -7.35 -5.29
N GLU A 78 -10.43 -6.63 -6.30
CA GLU A 78 -11.28 -7.20 -7.34
C GLU A 78 -10.53 -8.27 -8.14
N ARG A 79 -9.25 -8.03 -8.46
CA ARG A 79 -8.39 -9.01 -9.12
C ARG A 79 -8.22 -10.29 -8.31
N LEU A 80 -8.08 -10.19 -6.99
CA LEU A 80 -8.04 -11.34 -6.08
C LEU A 80 -9.37 -12.09 -6.06
N LEU A 81 -10.49 -11.38 -5.96
CA LEU A 81 -11.81 -12.02 -5.98
C LEU A 81 -12.05 -12.82 -7.27
N LYS A 82 -11.55 -12.33 -8.40
CA LYS A 82 -11.63 -13.03 -9.70
C LYS A 82 -10.70 -14.25 -9.81
N SER A 83 -9.64 -14.34 -9.00
CA SER A 83 -8.73 -15.49 -9.02
C SER A 83 -9.20 -16.66 -8.17
N ILE A 84 -10.07 -16.39 -7.19
CA ILE A 84 -10.68 -17.43 -6.36
C ILE A 84 -11.62 -18.28 -7.22
N LYS A 85 -11.25 -19.55 -7.41
CA LYS A 85 -12.13 -20.56 -8.00
C LYS A 85 -13.05 -21.10 -6.90
N ILE A 86 -14.36 -20.91 -7.09
CA ILE A 86 -15.41 -21.55 -6.29
C ILE A 86 -15.69 -22.94 -6.84
#